data_AF-A0A249KAY5-F1
#
_entry.id   AF-A0A249KAY5-F1
#
_cell.length_a   1.000
_cell.length_b   1.000
_cell.length_c   1.000
_cell.angle_alpha   90.00
_cell.angle_beta   90.00
_cell.angle_gamma   90.00
#
_symmetry.space_group_name_H-M   'P 1'
#
loop_
_entity.id
_entity.type
_entity.pdbx_description
1 polymer ?
#
loop_
_entity_poly.entity_id
_entity_poly.type
_entity_poly.pdbx_seq_one_letter_code
_entity_poly.pdbx_strand_id
1 'polypeptide(L)'
;MSDQPKLGDRSNAIGLIANTLTRLGFLSSPADIFDEKLTQGIKAFQQARGLTATGVINEITARVLEEARFKLGDRVLVFNLAALMRGDDVSNLQDRLIQMGFNCGKVDGIYGANTEMAVKEFQKSVGILADGKCGPVTLIALMRLVKTVSGGAPSALRESVKHAVRSPALANKVIVLDPSWGGEFTGESQNGVVEAEVVFDLAQRLEGRLIALGVNVVLTRSAKNSPLEKDRIQIANSVNADLVIALKVDTYKNENANGVATYYYGRDDQGVRSVVGERFANLLQREICARTDLLNCRTHGKSWDLLRLTQAPTVRIDLGYLSNPKDAKRLATPTFRDTLAEAMIVAIQRLYLSQEDDAKTGTLKISDLRRAGLRN
;
A
#
# COMPACT_ATOMS: atom_id res chain seq x y z
N MET A 1 4.05 -0.66 -25.67
CA MET A 1 2.90 0.24 -25.40
C MET A 1 1.68 -0.38 -26.06
N SER A 2 0.70 -0.84 -25.28
CA SER A 2 -0.62 -1.15 -25.83
C SER A 2 -1.34 0.17 -26.10
N ASP A 3 -1.89 0.36 -27.31
CA ASP A 3 -2.68 1.56 -27.58
C ASP A 3 -3.86 1.65 -26.60
N GLN A 4 -3.93 2.78 -25.89
CA GLN A 4 -5.01 3.05 -24.97
C GLN A 4 -6.29 3.31 -25.79
N PRO A 5 -7.44 2.66 -25.46
CA PRO A 5 -8.68 2.90 -26.18
C PRO A 5 -9.11 4.37 -26.09
N LYS A 6 -9.50 4.91 -27.24
CA LYS A 6 -10.04 6.27 -27.41
C LYS A 6 -11.56 6.24 -27.35
N LEU A 7 -12.15 7.41 -27.11
CA LEU A 7 -13.60 7.56 -27.09
C LEU A 7 -14.18 7.20 -28.47
N GLY A 8 -15.09 6.22 -28.51
CA GLY A 8 -15.68 5.69 -29.74
C GLY A 8 -15.10 4.36 -30.23
N ASP A 9 -13.95 3.92 -29.70
CA ASP A 9 -13.32 2.65 -30.10
C ASP A 9 -14.22 1.44 -29.75
N ARG A 10 -14.15 0.38 -30.56
CA ARG A 10 -14.87 -0.89 -30.33
C ARG A 10 -13.89 -2.06 -30.43
N SER A 11 -13.99 -3.02 -29.51
CA SER A 11 -13.19 -4.25 -29.55
C SER A 11 -13.74 -5.34 -28.63
N ASN A 12 -13.34 -6.59 -28.87
CA ASN A 12 -13.64 -7.72 -27.98
C ASN A 12 -13.09 -7.48 -26.55
N ALA A 13 -11.94 -6.80 -26.42
CA ALA A 13 -11.37 -6.45 -25.12
C ALA A 13 -12.25 -5.44 -24.36
N ILE A 14 -12.78 -4.43 -25.05
CA ILE A 14 -13.75 -3.47 -24.50
C ILE A 14 -15.01 -4.21 -24.03
N GLY A 15 -15.55 -5.12 -24.84
CA GLY A 15 -16.70 -5.95 -24.46
C GLY A 15 -16.45 -6.83 -23.22
N LEU A 16 -15.28 -7.46 -23.10
CA LEU A 16 -14.89 -8.24 -21.92
C LEU A 16 -14.78 -7.38 -20.65
N ILE A 17 -14.24 -6.17 -20.77
CA ILE A 17 -14.13 -5.21 -19.67
C ILE A 17 -15.52 -4.75 -19.24
N ALA A 18 -16.37 -4.32 -20.19
CA ALA A 18 -17.73 -3.89 -19.89
C ALA A 18 -18.55 -5.01 -19.24
N ASN A 19 -18.50 -6.24 -19.77
CA ASN A 19 -19.14 -7.42 -19.15
C ASN A 19 -18.65 -7.67 -17.71
N THR A 20 -17.35 -7.52 -17.46
CA THR A 20 -16.76 -7.64 -16.11
C THR A 20 -17.28 -6.54 -15.19
N LEU A 21 -17.34 -5.29 -15.65
CA LEU A 21 -17.86 -4.16 -14.88
C LEU A 21 -19.36 -4.25 -14.62
N THR A 22 -20.17 -4.70 -15.59
CA THR A 22 -21.61 -4.96 -15.41
C THR A 22 -21.84 -6.05 -14.36
N ARG A 23 -21.11 -7.17 -14.42
CA ARG A 23 -21.18 -8.25 -13.42
C ARG A 23 -20.78 -7.80 -12.02
N LEU A 24 -19.91 -6.78 -11.92
CA LEU A 24 -19.46 -6.18 -10.66
C LEU A 24 -20.34 -5.00 -10.20
N GLY A 25 -21.37 -4.62 -10.97
CA GLY A 25 -22.30 -3.53 -10.61
C GLY A 25 -21.81 -2.11 -10.94
N PHE A 26 -20.68 -1.95 -11.65
CA PHE A 26 -20.16 -0.65 -12.07
C PHE A 26 -20.77 -0.13 -13.38
N LEU A 27 -21.57 -0.95 -14.07
CA LEU A 27 -22.36 -0.59 -15.25
C LEU A 27 -23.74 -1.24 -15.15
N SER A 28 -24.77 -0.55 -15.64
CA SER A 28 -26.16 -1.06 -15.68
C SER A 28 -26.42 -2.03 -16.83
N SER A 29 -25.64 -1.96 -17.92
CA SER A 29 -25.75 -2.84 -19.08
C SER A 29 -24.36 -3.08 -19.70
N PRO A 30 -24.14 -4.19 -20.41
CA PRO A 30 -22.94 -4.37 -21.23
C PRO A 30 -22.80 -3.28 -22.30
N ALA A 31 -21.57 -3.06 -22.74
CA ALA A 31 -21.22 -2.15 -23.84
C ALA A 31 -20.07 -2.75 -24.66
N ASP A 32 -20.08 -2.54 -25.97
CA ASP A 32 -19.00 -2.97 -26.88
C ASP A 32 -18.17 -1.78 -27.41
N ILE A 33 -18.50 -0.57 -26.96
CA ILE A 33 -17.88 0.72 -27.31
C ILE A 33 -17.25 1.36 -26.08
N PHE A 34 -16.10 2.01 -26.26
CA PHE A 34 -15.46 2.84 -25.25
C PHE A 34 -16.10 4.23 -25.23
N ASP A 35 -17.18 4.37 -24.46
CA ASP A 35 -17.92 5.61 -24.28
C ASP A 35 -17.67 6.26 -22.90
N GLU A 36 -18.34 7.37 -22.63
CA GLU A 36 -18.23 8.06 -21.35
C GLU A 36 -18.80 7.21 -20.20
N LYS A 37 -19.85 6.41 -20.44
CA LYS A 37 -20.43 5.53 -19.41
C LYS A 37 -19.43 4.45 -18.99
N LEU A 38 -18.78 3.79 -19.94
CA LEU A 38 -17.71 2.83 -19.68
C LEU A 38 -16.54 3.51 -18.95
N THR A 39 -16.17 4.73 -19.35
CA THR A 39 -15.13 5.51 -18.68
C THR A 39 -15.47 5.81 -17.21
N GLN A 40 -16.72 6.18 -16.90
CA GLN A 40 -17.18 6.40 -15.52
C GLN A 40 -17.26 5.08 -14.74
N GLY A 41 -17.70 3.98 -15.36
CA GLY A 41 -17.67 2.63 -14.75
C GLY A 41 -16.25 2.17 -14.40
N ILE A 42 -15.26 2.46 -15.26
CA ILE A 42 -13.83 2.20 -14.99
C ILE A 42 -13.34 3.07 -13.82
N LYS A 43 -13.71 4.36 -13.75
CA LYS A 43 -13.37 5.23 -12.60
C LYS A 43 -13.95 4.71 -11.29
N ALA A 44 -15.23 4.33 -11.29
CA ALA A 44 -15.91 3.78 -10.12
C ALA A 44 -15.26 2.45 -9.67
N PHE A 45 -14.93 1.57 -10.60
CA PHE A 45 -14.17 0.35 -10.33
C PHE A 45 -12.77 0.65 -9.76
N GLN A 46 -12.01 1.54 -10.40
CA GLN A 46 -10.68 1.94 -9.90
C GLN A 46 -10.77 2.52 -8.49
N GLN A 47 -11.76 3.37 -8.20
CA GLN A 47 -12.00 3.91 -6.87
C GLN A 47 -12.30 2.81 -5.85
N ALA A 48 -13.30 1.96 -6.11
CA ALA A 48 -13.69 0.86 -5.22
C ALA A 48 -12.57 -0.16 -4.99
N ARG A 49 -11.70 -0.38 -5.99
CA ARG A 49 -10.53 -1.25 -5.90
C ARG A 49 -9.30 -0.59 -5.28
N GLY A 50 -9.37 0.66 -4.82
CA GLY A 50 -8.22 1.34 -4.20
C GLY A 50 -7.11 1.69 -5.19
N LEU A 51 -7.43 1.88 -6.47
CA LEU A 51 -6.52 2.37 -7.50
C LEU A 51 -6.62 3.90 -7.62
N THR A 52 -5.91 4.47 -8.61
CA THR A 52 -6.08 5.86 -9.02
C THR A 52 -7.21 5.93 -10.05
N ALA A 53 -8.28 6.67 -9.74
CA ALA A 53 -9.52 6.71 -10.53
C ALA A 53 -9.41 7.63 -11.77
N THR A 54 -8.52 7.28 -12.69
CA THR A 54 -8.24 8.05 -13.92
C THR A 54 -9.26 7.82 -15.03
N GLY A 55 -9.92 6.65 -15.04
CA GLY A 55 -10.69 6.13 -16.18
C GLY A 55 -9.82 5.46 -17.26
N VAL A 56 -8.49 5.41 -17.05
CA VAL A 56 -7.52 4.88 -18.01
C VAL A 56 -7.22 3.42 -17.70
N ILE A 57 -7.38 2.53 -18.69
CA ILE A 57 -7.00 1.12 -18.60
C ILE A 57 -5.49 1.00 -18.84
N ASN A 58 -4.69 1.33 -17.84
CA ASN A 58 -3.25 1.03 -17.81
C ASN A 58 -3.00 -0.43 -17.39
N GLU A 59 -1.75 -0.89 -17.41
CA GLU A 59 -1.36 -2.27 -17.07
C GLU A 59 -1.85 -2.71 -15.68
N ILE A 60 -1.85 -1.81 -14.69
CA ILE A 60 -2.35 -2.07 -13.34
C ILE A 60 -3.87 -2.28 -13.38
N THR A 61 -4.61 -1.39 -14.05
CA THR A 61 -6.08 -1.47 -14.16
C THR A 61 -6.51 -2.71 -14.94
N ALA A 62 -5.83 -3.02 -16.05
CA ALA A 62 -6.06 -4.22 -16.83
C ALA A 62 -5.83 -5.50 -16.01
N ARG A 63 -4.74 -5.55 -15.23
CA ARG A 63 -4.45 -6.67 -14.33
C ARG A 63 -5.50 -6.83 -13.24
N VAL A 64 -5.96 -5.74 -12.61
CA VAL A 64 -6.99 -5.81 -11.56
C VAL A 64 -8.36 -6.15 -12.12
N LEU A 65 -8.68 -5.75 -13.36
CA LEU A 65 -9.86 -6.23 -14.10
C LEU A 65 -9.79 -7.74 -14.36
N GLU A 66 -8.63 -8.25 -14.80
CA GLU A 66 -8.40 -9.68 -15.01
C GLU A 66 -8.48 -10.48 -13.71
N GLU A 67 -7.83 -10.00 -12.64
CA GLU A 67 -7.91 -10.57 -11.28
C GLU A 67 -9.36 -10.60 -10.77
N ALA A 68 -10.18 -9.60 -11.10
CA ALA A 68 -11.59 -9.52 -10.71
C ALA A 68 -12.53 -10.42 -11.53
N ARG A 69 -12.06 -11.10 -12.59
CA ARG A 69 -12.86 -12.05 -13.39
C ARG A 69 -13.23 -13.30 -12.60
N PHE A 70 -12.32 -13.77 -11.75
CA PHE A 70 -12.43 -15.06 -11.07
C PHE A 70 -13.11 -14.92 -9.70
N LYS A 71 -14.15 -15.72 -9.46
CA LYS A 71 -14.77 -15.95 -8.15
C LYS A 71 -14.20 -17.23 -7.52
N LEU A 72 -14.23 -17.29 -6.19
CA LEU A 72 -13.80 -18.48 -5.45
C LEU A 72 -14.69 -19.68 -5.80
N GLY A 73 -14.13 -20.60 -6.58
CA GLY A 73 -14.84 -21.76 -7.13
C GLY A 73 -14.72 -21.91 -8.64
N ASP A 74 -14.38 -20.85 -9.37
CA ASP A 74 -14.30 -20.86 -10.85
C ASP A 74 -13.13 -21.70 -11.38
N ARG A 75 -12.10 -21.93 -10.55
CA ARG A 75 -10.90 -22.73 -10.87
C ARG A 75 -10.28 -23.34 -9.61
N VAL A 76 -9.51 -24.41 -9.78
CA VAL A 76 -8.72 -25.01 -8.70
C VAL A 76 -7.53 -24.11 -8.39
N LEU A 77 -7.40 -23.67 -7.13
CA LEU A 77 -6.25 -22.87 -6.70
C LEU A 77 -5.13 -23.76 -6.17
N VAL A 78 -3.90 -23.51 -6.61
CA VAL A 78 -2.72 -24.30 -6.27
C VAL A 78 -1.47 -23.43 -6.25
N PHE A 79 -0.50 -23.76 -5.39
CA PHE A 79 0.80 -23.12 -5.38
C PHE A 79 1.68 -23.70 -6.50
N ASN A 80 2.15 -22.82 -7.38
CA ASN A 80 3.16 -23.14 -8.38
C ASN A 80 4.21 -22.03 -8.38
N LEU A 81 5.43 -22.35 -7.98
CA LEU A 81 6.52 -21.38 -7.85
C LEU A 81 6.86 -20.67 -9.17
N ALA A 82 6.67 -21.33 -10.31
CA ALA A 82 6.91 -20.74 -11.64
C ALA A 82 5.78 -19.81 -12.10
N ALA A 83 4.56 -19.97 -11.57
CA ALA A 83 3.38 -19.22 -11.98
C ALA A 83 2.37 -19.09 -10.81
N LEU A 84 2.63 -18.13 -9.92
CA LEU A 84 1.74 -17.86 -8.79
C LEU A 84 0.36 -17.39 -9.26
N MET A 85 -0.68 -18.14 -8.89
CA MET A 85 -2.06 -17.76 -9.17
C MET A 85 -2.44 -16.49 -8.40
N ARG A 86 -3.25 -15.64 -9.04
CA ARG A 86 -3.72 -14.38 -8.45
C ARG A 86 -5.14 -14.06 -8.91
N GLY A 87 -5.91 -13.38 -8.06
CA GLY A 87 -7.29 -12.98 -8.35
C GLY A 87 -8.12 -12.69 -7.11
N ASP A 88 -9.33 -12.18 -7.32
CA ASP A 88 -10.32 -12.00 -6.25
C ASP A 88 -10.68 -13.34 -5.60
N ASP A 89 -10.69 -14.43 -6.37
CA ASP A 89 -10.85 -15.80 -5.88
C ASP A 89 -9.82 -16.19 -4.81
N VAL A 90 -8.55 -15.83 -5.03
CA VAL A 90 -7.48 -16.02 -4.04
C VAL A 90 -7.66 -15.12 -2.82
N SER A 91 -7.97 -13.83 -3.01
CA SER A 91 -8.23 -12.89 -1.90
C SER A 91 -9.38 -13.37 -1.01
N ASN A 92 -10.47 -13.84 -1.62
CA ASN A 92 -11.64 -14.37 -0.92
C ASN A 92 -11.34 -15.67 -0.17
N LEU A 93 -10.44 -16.52 -0.69
CA LEU A 93 -9.94 -17.69 0.03
C LEU A 93 -9.09 -17.30 1.24
N GLN A 94 -8.15 -16.37 1.06
CA GLN A 94 -7.28 -15.86 2.11
C GLN A 94 -8.09 -15.24 3.27
N ASP A 95 -9.04 -14.35 2.96
CA ASP A 95 -9.95 -13.76 3.96
C ASP A 95 -10.74 -14.84 4.71
N ARG A 96 -11.35 -15.80 4.01
CA ARG A 96 -12.11 -16.88 4.64
C ARG A 96 -11.25 -17.75 5.55
N LEU A 97 -10.02 -18.08 5.13
CA LEU A 97 -9.06 -18.82 5.96
C LEU A 97 -8.68 -18.03 7.23
N ILE A 98 -8.43 -16.72 7.12
CA ILE A 98 -8.14 -15.85 8.27
C ILE A 98 -9.32 -15.78 9.24
N GLN A 99 -10.55 -15.62 8.74
CA GLN A 99 -11.77 -15.61 9.56
C GLN A 99 -11.98 -16.94 10.31
N MET A 100 -11.50 -18.05 9.74
CA MET A 100 -11.54 -19.39 10.33
C MET A 100 -10.30 -19.70 11.20
N GLY A 101 -9.38 -18.76 11.38
CA GLY A 101 -8.20 -18.89 12.25
C GLY A 101 -6.93 -19.39 11.56
N PHE A 102 -6.96 -19.81 10.29
CA PHE A 102 -5.77 -20.21 9.54
C PHE A 102 -4.96 -18.99 9.12
N ASN A 103 -3.64 -19.14 8.90
CA ASN A 103 -2.75 -17.98 8.72
C ASN A 103 -2.07 -17.95 7.35
N CYS A 104 -2.75 -17.36 6.35
CA CYS A 104 -2.15 -17.08 5.05
C CYS A 104 -1.30 -15.79 5.02
N GLY A 105 -1.19 -15.06 6.14
CA GLY A 105 -0.54 -13.75 6.20
C GLY A 105 -1.47 -12.60 5.84
N LYS A 106 -0.99 -11.66 5.02
CA LYS A 106 -1.77 -10.52 4.50
C LYS A 106 -2.66 -11.02 3.36
N VAL A 107 -3.88 -10.51 3.25
CA VAL A 107 -4.73 -10.76 2.07
C VAL A 107 -4.14 -9.95 0.91
N ASP A 108 -3.28 -10.57 0.11
CA ASP A 108 -2.60 -9.93 -1.03
C ASP A 108 -3.19 -10.36 -2.39
N GLY A 109 -4.05 -11.37 -2.41
CA GLY A 109 -4.63 -11.96 -3.60
C GLY A 109 -3.68 -12.85 -4.40
N ILE A 110 -2.58 -13.31 -3.79
CA ILE A 110 -1.57 -14.19 -4.42
C ILE A 110 -1.54 -15.55 -3.70
N TYR A 111 -1.63 -16.63 -4.47
CA TYR A 111 -1.55 -17.99 -3.95
C TYR A 111 -0.09 -18.37 -3.75
N GLY A 112 0.54 -17.81 -2.71
CA GLY A 112 1.90 -18.11 -2.28
C GLY A 112 1.97 -19.25 -1.25
N ALA A 113 3.19 -19.54 -0.79
CA ALA A 113 3.46 -20.63 0.17
C ALA A 113 2.67 -20.50 1.49
N ASN A 114 2.46 -19.28 1.99
CA ASN A 114 1.63 -19.06 3.20
C ASN A 114 0.16 -19.43 2.97
N THR A 115 -0.39 -19.11 1.79
CA THR A 115 -1.76 -19.52 1.40
C THR A 115 -1.86 -21.03 1.26
N GLU A 116 -0.86 -21.68 0.64
CA GLU A 116 -0.79 -23.14 0.52
C GLU A 116 -0.73 -23.84 1.89
N MET A 117 0.12 -23.33 2.79
CA MET A 117 0.27 -23.83 4.16
C MET A 117 -1.04 -23.70 4.95
N ALA A 118 -1.70 -22.54 4.89
CA ALA A 118 -3.01 -22.33 5.52
C ALA A 118 -4.10 -23.26 4.95
N VAL A 119 -4.07 -23.55 3.65
CA VAL A 119 -4.97 -24.56 3.04
C VAL A 119 -4.65 -25.97 3.54
N LYS A 120 -3.37 -26.35 3.65
CA LYS A 120 -2.96 -27.66 4.22
C LYS A 120 -3.40 -27.80 5.69
N GLU A 121 -3.27 -26.75 6.50
CA GLU A 121 -3.76 -26.73 7.89
C GLU A 121 -5.29 -26.89 7.95
N PHE A 122 -6.02 -26.11 7.13
CA PHE A 122 -7.47 -26.22 7.02
C PHE A 122 -7.91 -27.63 6.60
N GLN A 123 -7.32 -28.18 5.54
CA GLN A 123 -7.62 -29.53 5.04
C GLN A 123 -7.42 -30.60 6.13
N LYS A 124 -6.31 -30.51 6.90
CA LYS A 124 -6.07 -31.38 8.07
C LYS A 124 -7.16 -31.23 9.13
N SER A 125 -7.55 -30.01 9.49
CA SER A 125 -8.56 -29.76 10.54
C SER A 125 -9.95 -30.30 10.21
N VAL A 126 -10.29 -30.44 8.92
CA VAL A 126 -11.59 -30.92 8.45
C VAL A 126 -11.55 -32.37 7.95
N GLY A 127 -10.42 -33.08 8.13
CA GLY A 127 -10.30 -34.50 7.83
C GLY A 127 -10.28 -34.85 6.33
N ILE A 128 -9.82 -33.93 5.46
CA ILE A 128 -9.66 -34.18 4.01
C ILE A 128 -8.18 -34.24 3.62
N LEU A 129 -7.90 -34.68 2.39
CA LEU A 129 -6.53 -34.78 1.87
C LEU A 129 -5.83 -33.40 1.93
N ALA A 130 -4.72 -33.34 2.66
CA ALA A 130 -3.95 -32.12 2.90
C ALA A 130 -2.92 -31.82 1.79
N ASP A 131 -3.39 -31.72 0.54
CA ASP A 131 -2.53 -31.51 -0.64
C ASP A 131 -2.21 -30.03 -0.94
N GLY A 132 -2.80 -29.09 -0.21
CA GLY A 132 -2.61 -27.65 -0.41
C GLY A 132 -3.36 -27.07 -1.60
N LYS A 133 -4.35 -27.77 -2.16
CA LYS A 133 -5.16 -27.29 -3.29
C LYS A 133 -6.57 -26.91 -2.87
N CYS A 134 -7.00 -25.72 -3.29
CA CYS A 134 -8.41 -25.33 -3.18
C CYS A 134 -9.19 -25.85 -4.39
N GLY A 135 -9.48 -27.16 -4.39
CA GLY A 135 -10.38 -27.81 -5.33
C GLY A 135 -11.80 -27.98 -4.78
N PRO A 136 -12.72 -28.65 -5.51
CA PRO A 136 -14.12 -28.80 -5.12
C PRO A 136 -14.34 -29.36 -3.71
N VAL A 137 -13.55 -30.34 -3.27
CA VAL A 137 -13.64 -30.92 -1.92
C VAL A 137 -13.31 -29.88 -0.83
N THR A 138 -12.19 -29.15 -1.00
CA THR A 138 -11.78 -28.06 -0.11
C THR A 138 -12.84 -26.95 -0.07
N LEU A 139 -13.41 -26.59 -1.22
CA LEU A 139 -14.48 -25.59 -1.32
C LEU A 139 -15.77 -26.01 -0.60
N ILE A 140 -16.20 -27.26 -0.76
CA ILE A 140 -17.37 -27.81 -0.05
C ILE A 140 -17.13 -27.77 1.47
N ALA A 141 -15.93 -28.13 1.93
CA ALA A 141 -15.58 -28.05 3.35
C ALA A 141 -15.59 -26.59 3.87
N LEU A 142 -15.00 -25.65 3.12
CA LEU A 142 -15.04 -24.22 3.44
C LEU A 142 -16.49 -23.71 3.53
N MET A 143 -17.35 -24.10 2.58
CA MET A 143 -18.76 -23.68 2.53
C MET A 143 -19.61 -24.22 3.68
N ARG A 144 -19.38 -25.48 4.11
CA ARG A 144 -20.12 -26.13 5.21
C ARG A 144 -19.82 -25.53 6.58
N LEU A 145 -18.62 -24.99 6.77
CA LEU A 145 -18.25 -24.28 7.99
C LEU A 145 -18.81 -22.85 7.93
N VAL A 146 -19.98 -22.69 8.56
CA VAL A 146 -20.61 -21.40 8.86
C VAL A 146 -19.65 -20.57 9.72
N LYS A 147 -19.69 -19.24 9.58
CA LYS A 147 -18.87 -18.28 10.34
C LYS A 147 -18.93 -18.56 11.85
N THR A 148 -17.95 -19.30 12.37
CA THR A 148 -17.83 -19.61 13.81
C THR A 148 -17.43 -18.39 14.62
N VAL A 149 -16.81 -17.39 13.96
CA VAL A 149 -16.51 -16.07 14.51
C VAL A 149 -16.85 -15.01 13.47
N SER A 150 -17.73 -14.08 13.82
CA SER A 150 -17.98 -12.85 13.05
C SER A 150 -17.77 -11.64 13.96
N GLY A 151 -16.93 -10.68 13.53
CA GLY A 151 -16.68 -9.44 14.26
C GLY A 151 -15.31 -9.32 14.93
N GLY A 152 -14.46 -10.35 14.84
CA GLY A 152 -13.03 -10.19 15.11
C GLY A 152 -12.28 -9.63 13.90
N ALA A 153 -11.14 -8.98 14.12
CA ALA A 153 -10.15 -8.67 13.08
C ALA A 153 -8.85 -9.46 13.35
N PRO A 154 -8.77 -10.78 13.06
CA PRO A 154 -7.62 -11.60 13.41
C PRO A 154 -6.33 -11.16 12.72
N SER A 155 -6.43 -10.63 11.49
CA SER A 155 -5.34 -9.99 10.76
C SER A 155 -4.78 -8.78 11.52
N ALA A 156 -5.65 -7.85 11.92
CA ALA A 156 -5.28 -6.68 12.72
C ALA A 156 -4.63 -7.07 14.05
N LEU A 157 -5.21 -8.04 14.76
CA LEU A 157 -4.65 -8.53 16.04
C LEU A 157 -3.27 -9.17 15.84
N ARG A 158 -3.08 -9.97 14.77
CA ARG A 158 -1.77 -10.55 14.42
C ARG A 158 -0.75 -9.48 14.05
N GLU A 159 -1.16 -8.45 13.30
CA GLU A 159 -0.30 -7.34 12.89
C GLU A 159 0.12 -6.50 14.13
N SER A 160 -0.84 -6.16 15.01
CA SER A 160 -0.56 -5.42 16.23
C SER A 160 0.25 -6.22 17.25
N VAL A 161 0.01 -7.53 17.39
CA VAL A 161 0.83 -8.41 18.25
C VAL A 161 2.25 -8.56 17.70
N LYS A 162 2.43 -8.74 16.39
CA LYS A 162 3.78 -8.72 15.76
C LYS A 162 4.50 -7.40 16.04
N HIS A 163 3.79 -6.28 15.99
CA HIS A 163 4.37 -4.97 16.30
C HIS A 163 4.66 -4.78 17.80
N ALA A 164 3.81 -5.27 18.70
CA ALA A 164 3.98 -5.13 20.15
C ALA A 164 5.09 -6.04 20.71
N VAL A 165 5.23 -7.27 20.19
CA VAL A 165 6.33 -8.20 20.55
C VAL A 165 7.68 -7.68 20.06
N ARG A 166 7.71 -6.93 18.94
CA ARG A 166 8.88 -6.20 18.48
C ARG A 166 9.08 -4.94 19.34
N SER A 167 9.80 -5.07 20.46
CA SER A 167 10.25 -4.04 21.43
C SER A 167 9.98 -2.56 21.07
N PRO A 168 9.45 -1.72 21.99
CA PRO A 168 9.14 -0.30 21.74
C PRO A 168 10.38 0.58 21.47
N ALA A 169 11.59 0.08 21.72
CA ALA A 169 12.82 0.77 21.34
C ALA A 169 12.92 0.87 19.80
N LEU A 170 13.18 2.08 19.30
CA LEU A 170 13.45 2.32 17.88
C LEU A 170 14.82 1.73 17.45
N ALA A 171 15.72 1.51 18.41
CA ALA A 171 17.00 0.85 18.19
C ALA A 171 16.82 -0.57 17.64
N ASN A 172 17.68 -0.95 16.70
CA ASN A 172 17.70 -2.22 15.96
C ASN A 172 16.54 -2.47 14.99
N LYS A 173 15.58 -1.54 14.82
CA LYS A 173 14.56 -1.64 13.76
C LYS A 173 15.20 -1.54 12.38
N VAL A 174 14.63 -2.22 11.40
CA VAL A 174 14.99 -2.07 9.98
C VAL A 174 13.95 -1.20 9.29
N ILE A 175 14.28 0.05 8.96
CA ILE A 175 13.39 0.97 8.24
C ILE A 175 13.89 1.17 6.81
N VAL A 176 13.02 0.89 5.84
CA VAL A 176 13.31 1.10 4.42
C VAL A 176 12.77 2.45 3.99
N LEU A 177 13.63 3.26 3.37
CA LEU A 177 13.24 4.52 2.73
C LEU A 177 13.20 4.30 1.22
N ASP A 178 12.06 4.59 0.61
CA ASP A 178 11.84 4.47 -0.83
C ASP A 178 11.62 5.85 -1.49
N PRO A 179 12.69 6.63 -1.73
CA PRO A 179 12.59 7.83 -2.54
C PRO A 179 12.28 7.47 -3.99
N SER A 180 11.18 7.99 -4.53
CA SER A 180 10.77 7.73 -5.92
C SER A 180 11.79 8.18 -6.97
N TRP A 181 11.75 7.51 -8.13
CA TRP A 181 12.56 7.81 -9.33
C TRP A 181 14.08 7.80 -9.09
N GLY A 182 14.92 8.39 -9.94
CA GLY A 182 16.39 8.45 -9.76
C GLY A 182 17.21 8.14 -11.03
N GLY A 183 18.47 8.57 -11.04
CA GLY A 183 19.31 8.53 -12.25
C GLY A 183 18.70 9.38 -13.38
N GLU A 184 18.63 8.82 -14.58
CA GLU A 184 18.05 9.49 -15.76
C GLU A 184 16.53 9.62 -15.71
N PHE A 185 15.84 8.82 -14.88
CA PHE A 185 14.40 8.92 -14.68
C PHE A 185 14.15 9.91 -13.54
N THR A 186 13.79 11.15 -13.85
CA THR A 186 13.70 12.24 -12.85
C THR A 186 12.35 12.38 -12.15
N GLY A 187 11.31 11.71 -12.65
CA GLY A 187 9.94 11.85 -12.17
C GLY A 187 9.30 13.17 -12.61
N GLU A 188 8.40 13.70 -11.78
CA GLU A 188 7.78 15.00 -12.05
C GLU A 188 8.81 16.14 -12.00
N SER A 189 8.75 17.07 -12.95
CA SER A 189 9.61 18.25 -13.01
C SER A 189 8.81 19.47 -13.47
N GLN A 190 8.52 20.37 -12.52
CA GLN A 190 7.74 21.60 -12.75
C GLN A 190 8.19 22.70 -11.78
N ASN A 191 7.94 23.97 -12.13
CA ASN A 191 8.27 25.14 -11.29
C ASN A 191 9.74 25.21 -10.82
N GLY A 192 10.67 24.66 -11.63
CA GLY A 192 12.10 24.63 -11.31
C GLY A 192 12.51 23.58 -10.26
N VAL A 193 11.63 22.63 -9.96
CA VAL A 193 11.83 21.59 -8.94
C VAL A 193 11.70 20.21 -9.58
N VAL A 194 12.61 19.30 -9.22
CA VAL A 194 12.66 17.92 -9.71
C VAL A 194 12.30 16.97 -8.57
N GLU A 195 11.34 16.08 -8.82
CA GLU A 195 10.88 15.08 -7.86
C GLU A 195 12.03 14.23 -7.29
N ALA A 196 12.80 13.57 -8.16
CA ALA A 196 13.85 12.63 -7.76
C ALA A 196 14.93 13.26 -6.86
N GLU A 197 15.17 14.57 -6.97
CA GLU A 197 16.13 15.34 -6.17
C GLU A 197 15.55 15.67 -4.78
N VAL A 198 14.32 16.22 -4.75
CA VAL A 198 13.62 16.60 -3.51
C VAL A 198 13.42 15.40 -2.60
N VAL A 199 12.92 14.28 -3.15
CA VAL A 199 12.62 13.09 -2.34
C VAL A 199 13.88 12.36 -1.89
N PHE A 200 14.98 12.43 -2.66
CA PHE A 200 16.25 11.81 -2.27
C PHE A 200 16.95 12.60 -1.16
N ASP A 201 17.02 13.92 -1.26
CA ASP A 201 17.54 14.78 -0.17
C ASP A 201 16.72 14.60 1.12
N LEU A 202 15.38 14.47 1.02
CA LEU A 202 14.55 14.15 2.17
C LEU A 202 14.84 12.73 2.73
N ALA A 203 15.06 11.73 1.87
CA ALA A 203 15.46 10.39 2.32
C ALA A 203 16.79 10.41 3.08
N GLN A 204 17.81 11.13 2.58
CA GLN A 204 19.11 11.26 3.27
C GLN A 204 18.98 12.01 4.60
N ARG A 205 18.11 13.05 4.66
CA ARG A 205 17.76 13.77 5.90
C ARG A 205 17.08 12.89 6.93
N LEU A 206 16.31 11.90 6.51
CA LEU A 206 15.68 10.90 7.38
C LEU A 206 16.68 9.83 7.81
N GLU A 207 17.47 9.30 6.86
CA GLU A 207 18.51 8.30 7.08
C GLU A 207 19.47 8.72 8.19
N GLY A 208 20.11 9.89 8.07
CA GLY A 208 21.05 10.36 9.09
C GLY A 208 20.42 10.56 10.48
N ARG A 209 19.15 11.00 10.54
CA ARG A 209 18.40 11.17 11.79
C ARG A 209 17.99 9.83 12.41
N LEU A 210 17.63 8.84 11.60
CA LEU A 210 17.24 7.49 12.03
C LEU A 210 18.46 6.66 12.48
N ILE A 211 19.58 6.71 11.75
CA ILE A 211 20.84 6.07 12.15
C ILE A 211 21.30 6.62 13.51
N ALA A 212 21.19 7.94 13.74
CA ALA A 212 21.48 8.57 15.02
C ALA A 212 20.51 8.19 16.17
N LEU A 213 19.44 7.43 15.88
CA LEU A 213 18.52 6.84 16.85
C LEU A 213 18.68 5.30 16.95
N GLY A 214 19.75 4.74 16.36
CA GLY A 214 20.05 3.30 16.38
C GLY A 214 19.25 2.46 15.39
N VAL A 215 18.65 3.07 14.36
CA VAL A 215 17.88 2.38 13.33
C VAL A 215 18.79 1.88 12.21
N ASN A 216 18.59 0.65 11.77
CA ASN A 216 19.16 0.13 10.53
C ASN A 216 18.35 0.67 9.34
N VAL A 217 18.87 1.67 8.65
CA VAL A 217 18.18 2.28 7.50
C VAL A 217 18.66 1.63 6.20
N VAL A 218 17.73 1.35 5.29
CA VAL A 218 18.01 0.85 3.94
C VAL A 218 17.31 1.74 2.92
N LEU A 219 18.05 2.39 2.02
CA LEU A 219 17.43 3.04 0.86
C LEU A 219 17.19 2.02 -0.25
N THR A 220 16.05 2.10 -0.94
CA THR A 220 15.79 1.26 -2.12
C THR A 220 16.70 1.58 -3.31
N ARG A 221 17.33 2.76 -3.31
CA ARG A 221 18.17 3.26 -4.40
C ARG A 221 19.28 4.20 -3.93
N SER A 222 20.21 4.48 -4.84
CA SER A 222 21.15 5.59 -4.76
C SER A 222 20.60 6.83 -5.49
N ALA A 223 21.42 7.89 -5.61
CA ALA A 223 21.11 9.02 -6.48
C ALA A 223 21.10 8.63 -7.99
N LYS A 224 21.82 7.56 -8.38
CA LYS A 224 22.16 7.26 -9.79
C LYS A 224 21.26 6.22 -10.46
N ASN A 225 20.29 5.62 -9.75
CA ASN A 225 19.43 4.57 -10.29
C ASN A 225 17.97 4.71 -9.87
N SER A 226 17.04 4.20 -10.69
CA SER A 226 15.61 4.11 -10.40
C SER A 226 15.15 2.64 -10.52
N PRO A 227 15.11 1.87 -9.41
CA PRO A 227 14.67 0.47 -9.43
C PRO A 227 13.18 0.32 -9.77
N LEU A 228 12.80 -0.80 -10.39
CA LEU A 228 11.40 -1.09 -10.69
C LEU A 228 10.62 -1.31 -9.38
N GLU A 229 9.29 -1.10 -9.40
CA GLU A 229 8.44 -1.29 -8.21
C GLU A 229 8.60 -2.71 -7.62
N LYS A 230 8.71 -3.73 -8.48
CA LYS A 230 8.98 -5.12 -8.07
C LYS A 230 10.28 -5.25 -7.27
N ASP A 231 11.35 -4.60 -7.73
CA ASP A 231 12.67 -4.69 -7.09
C ASP A 231 12.66 -3.96 -5.74
N ARG A 232 11.97 -2.83 -5.65
CA ARG A 232 11.75 -2.09 -4.39
C ARG A 232 11.00 -2.92 -3.35
N ILE A 233 9.92 -3.60 -3.76
CA ILE A 233 9.19 -4.56 -2.91
C ILE A 233 10.11 -5.71 -2.48
N GLN A 234 10.94 -6.23 -3.41
CA GLN A 234 11.86 -7.32 -3.12
C GLN A 234 12.96 -6.92 -2.12
N ILE A 235 13.52 -5.70 -2.24
CA ILE A 235 14.48 -5.14 -1.26
C ILE A 235 13.85 -5.06 0.12
N ALA A 236 12.64 -4.49 0.23
CA ALA A 236 11.95 -4.35 1.52
C ALA A 236 11.64 -5.70 2.18
N ASN A 237 11.23 -6.69 1.38
CA ASN A 237 10.91 -8.02 1.85
C ASN A 237 12.16 -8.85 2.20
N SER A 238 13.29 -8.70 1.48
CA SER A 238 14.51 -9.47 1.74
C SER A 238 15.23 -9.06 3.02
N VAL A 239 15.18 -7.78 3.40
CA VAL A 239 15.74 -7.27 4.66
C VAL A 239 14.80 -7.44 5.87
N ASN A 240 13.63 -8.07 5.68
CA ASN A 240 12.59 -8.26 6.71
C ASN A 240 12.17 -6.95 7.42
N ALA A 241 11.99 -5.87 6.65
CA ALA A 241 11.75 -4.53 7.18
C ALA A 241 10.64 -4.47 8.27
N ASP A 242 10.85 -3.61 9.26
CA ASP A 242 9.85 -3.23 10.26
C ASP A 242 8.87 -2.19 9.75
N LEU A 243 9.31 -1.33 8.84
CA LEU A 243 8.54 -0.22 8.26
C LEU A 243 9.13 0.18 6.91
N VAL A 244 8.27 0.56 5.96
CA VAL A 244 8.68 1.07 4.65
C VAL A 244 8.00 2.41 4.39
N ILE A 245 8.79 3.42 4.02
CA ILE A 245 8.35 4.79 3.82
C ILE A 245 8.67 5.22 2.39
N ALA A 246 7.65 5.29 1.53
CA ALA A 246 7.81 5.73 0.16
C ALA A 246 7.56 7.24 0.02
N LEU A 247 8.55 7.96 -0.53
CA LEU A 247 8.54 9.41 -0.69
C LEU A 247 8.27 9.79 -2.14
N LYS A 248 7.24 10.58 -2.36
CA LYS A 248 6.82 11.06 -3.68
C LYS A 248 6.38 12.52 -3.61
N VAL A 249 6.36 13.20 -4.75
CA VAL A 249 5.55 14.43 -4.98
C VAL A 249 4.59 14.18 -6.14
N ASP A 250 3.50 14.93 -6.21
CA ASP A 250 2.48 14.74 -7.23
C ASP A 250 2.43 15.92 -8.22
N THR A 251 1.67 15.76 -9.29
CA THR A 251 1.34 16.85 -10.22
C THR A 251 -0.11 16.76 -10.65
N TYR A 252 -0.73 17.89 -10.96
CA TYR A 252 -2.11 17.90 -11.45
C TYR A 252 -2.35 18.98 -12.51
N LYS A 253 -3.31 18.72 -13.40
CA LYS A 253 -3.68 19.64 -14.50
C LYS A 253 -4.17 21.01 -14.02
N ASN A 254 -4.71 21.07 -12.80
CA ASN A 254 -5.09 22.32 -12.15
C ASN A 254 -4.01 22.66 -11.11
N GLU A 255 -3.27 23.74 -11.36
CA GLU A 255 -2.22 24.28 -10.48
C GLU A 255 -2.70 24.63 -9.06
N ASN A 256 -4.01 24.76 -8.84
CA ASN A 256 -4.58 24.99 -7.51
C ASN A 256 -4.58 23.73 -6.62
N ALA A 257 -4.37 22.52 -7.17
CA ALA A 257 -4.20 21.31 -6.38
C ALA A 257 -2.89 21.39 -5.58
N ASN A 258 -2.97 21.28 -4.25
CA ASN A 258 -1.84 21.40 -3.34
C ASN A 258 -2.02 20.54 -2.09
N GLY A 259 -0.98 20.46 -1.26
CA GLY A 259 -1.00 19.79 0.03
C GLY A 259 -0.42 18.38 0.06
N VAL A 260 -0.42 17.81 1.26
CA VAL A 260 0.16 16.49 1.57
C VAL A 260 -0.94 15.44 1.70
N ALA A 261 -0.72 14.27 1.09
CA ALA A 261 -1.54 13.08 1.25
C ALA A 261 -0.69 11.88 1.67
N THR A 262 -1.29 10.96 2.41
CA THR A 262 -0.64 9.71 2.86
C THR A 262 -1.48 8.50 2.49
N TYR A 263 -0.82 7.42 2.10
CA TYR A 263 -1.46 6.23 1.52
C TYR A 263 -0.96 4.97 2.19
N TYR A 264 -1.88 4.12 2.62
CA TYR A 264 -1.60 2.82 3.25
C TYR A 264 -2.34 1.71 2.52
N TYR A 265 -1.97 0.45 2.78
CA TYR A 265 -2.67 -0.68 2.15
C TYR A 265 -4.12 -0.78 2.66
N GLY A 266 -5.09 -0.55 1.77
CA GLY A 266 -6.52 -0.60 2.08
C GLY A 266 -7.38 -0.84 0.83
N ARG A 267 -8.47 -1.60 1.00
CA ARG A 267 -9.40 -1.99 -0.07
C ARG A 267 -10.82 -2.10 0.49
N ASP A 268 -11.64 -1.06 0.27
CA ASP A 268 -12.95 -0.89 0.94
C ASP A 268 -13.95 -2.01 0.67
N ASP A 269 -14.04 -2.52 -0.57
CA ASP A 269 -15.02 -3.55 -0.97
C ASP A 269 -14.78 -4.94 -0.34
N GLN A 270 -13.61 -5.17 0.25
CA GLN A 270 -13.28 -6.38 1.03
C GLN A 270 -13.00 -6.09 2.51
N GLY A 271 -13.04 -4.83 2.95
CA GLY A 271 -12.70 -4.43 4.33
C GLY A 271 -11.22 -4.64 4.72
N VAL A 272 -10.38 -5.09 3.78
CA VAL A 272 -8.97 -5.43 4.01
C VAL A 272 -8.15 -4.14 4.17
N ARG A 273 -7.34 -4.07 5.23
CA ARG A 273 -6.39 -2.97 5.47
C ARG A 273 -5.19 -3.42 6.30
N SER A 274 -4.06 -2.73 6.17
CA SER A 274 -2.95 -2.78 7.13
C SER A 274 -3.23 -1.80 8.26
N VAL A 275 -3.36 -2.29 9.49
CA VAL A 275 -3.71 -1.48 10.66
C VAL A 275 -2.51 -0.68 11.16
N VAL A 276 -1.30 -1.23 11.08
CA VAL A 276 -0.08 -0.49 11.42
C VAL A 276 0.20 0.58 10.35
N GLY A 277 0.00 0.25 9.07
CA GLY A 277 0.08 1.21 7.97
C GLY A 277 -0.92 2.36 8.09
N GLU A 278 -2.19 2.06 8.41
CA GLU A 278 -3.24 3.07 8.65
C GLU A 278 -2.90 3.97 9.84
N ARG A 279 -2.46 3.39 10.98
CA ARG A 279 -2.04 4.16 12.16
C ARG A 279 -0.85 5.07 11.82
N PHE A 280 0.15 4.56 11.11
CA PHE A 280 1.34 5.32 10.77
C PHE A 280 1.07 6.43 9.74
N ALA A 281 0.24 6.18 8.72
CA ALA A 281 -0.20 7.20 7.77
C ALA A 281 -0.91 8.36 8.50
N ASN A 282 -1.79 8.05 9.45
CA ASN A 282 -2.46 9.06 10.29
C ASN A 282 -1.49 9.87 11.15
N LEU A 283 -0.44 9.25 11.71
CA LEU A 283 0.61 9.95 12.45
C LEU A 283 1.42 10.88 11.54
N LEU A 284 1.87 10.40 10.37
CA LEU A 284 2.57 11.20 9.37
C LEU A 284 1.75 12.42 8.93
N GLN A 285 0.48 12.20 8.55
CA GLN A 285 -0.43 13.25 8.13
C GLN A 285 -0.58 14.34 9.21
N ARG A 286 -0.79 13.93 10.47
CA ARG A 286 -0.93 14.85 11.61
C ARG A 286 0.34 15.63 11.89
N GLU A 287 1.49 14.96 11.99
CA GLU A 287 2.73 15.62 12.38
C GLU A 287 3.29 16.54 11.27
N ILE A 288 3.05 16.23 9.99
CA ILE A 288 3.39 17.10 8.85
C ILE A 288 2.47 18.33 8.81
N CYS A 289 1.15 18.16 8.84
CA CYS A 289 0.20 19.28 8.82
C CYS A 289 0.28 20.17 10.07
N ALA A 290 0.80 19.66 11.21
CA ALA A 290 1.03 20.46 12.41
C ALA A 290 2.30 21.33 12.35
N ARG A 291 3.24 21.07 11.43
CA ARG A 291 4.54 21.78 11.32
C ARG A 291 4.73 22.51 9.99
N THR A 292 3.84 22.31 9.02
CA THR A 292 3.92 22.90 7.68
C THR A 292 2.62 23.61 7.33
N ASP A 293 2.66 24.44 6.28
CA ASP A 293 1.49 25.12 5.72
C ASP A 293 0.92 24.41 4.47
N LEU A 294 1.15 23.10 4.35
CA LEU A 294 0.56 22.24 3.33
C LEU A 294 -0.91 21.93 3.67
N LEU A 295 -1.78 21.93 2.65
CA LEU A 295 -3.17 21.49 2.82
C LEU A 295 -3.23 20.04 3.28
N ASN A 296 -4.13 19.74 4.21
CA ASN A 296 -4.35 18.38 4.72
C ASN A 296 -5.25 17.58 3.77
N CYS A 297 -4.66 16.89 2.80
CA CYS A 297 -5.37 16.06 1.83
C CYS A 297 -5.76 14.67 2.38
N ARG A 298 -5.54 14.43 3.69
CA ARG A 298 -5.93 13.23 4.46
C ARG A 298 -5.19 11.94 4.06
N THR A 299 -5.50 10.88 4.81
CA THR A 299 -5.03 9.50 4.64
C THR A 299 -5.97 8.70 3.75
N HIS A 300 -5.46 7.86 2.85
CA HIS A 300 -6.28 7.07 1.93
C HIS A 300 -5.84 5.60 1.87
N GLY A 301 -6.81 4.68 1.91
CA GLY A 301 -6.56 3.27 1.59
C GLY A 301 -6.34 3.10 0.08
N LYS A 302 -5.25 2.40 -0.29
CA LYS A 302 -4.93 2.03 -1.68
C LYS A 302 -4.44 0.59 -1.79
N SER A 303 -4.64 -0.02 -2.96
CA SER A 303 -4.26 -1.40 -3.25
C SER A 303 -2.99 -1.52 -4.11
N TRP A 304 -2.29 -0.41 -4.35
CA TRP A 304 -1.04 -0.32 -5.11
C TRP A 304 -0.03 -1.39 -4.68
N ASP A 305 0.72 -1.96 -5.64
CA ASP A 305 1.56 -3.14 -5.41
C ASP A 305 2.63 -2.89 -4.35
N LEU A 306 3.27 -1.72 -4.32
CA LEU A 306 4.22 -1.34 -3.25
C LEU A 306 3.59 -1.38 -1.84
N LEU A 307 2.33 -1.00 -1.70
CA LEU A 307 1.61 -1.04 -0.42
C LEU A 307 1.11 -2.46 -0.10
N ARG A 308 0.63 -3.18 -1.11
CA ARG A 308 -0.01 -4.51 -0.98
C ARG A 308 0.99 -5.64 -0.80
N LEU A 309 1.99 -5.74 -1.67
CA LEU A 309 2.90 -6.89 -1.78
C LEU A 309 4.13 -6.82 -0.86
N THR A 310 4.37 -5.65 -0.26
CA THR A 310 5.35 -5.51 0.81
C THR A 310 4.78 -6.11 2.10
N GLN A 311 5.57 -6.96 2.77
CA GLN A 311 5.19 -7.69 3.97
C GLN A 311 5.24 -6.82 5.24
N ALA A 312 6.16 -5.84 5.25
CA ALA A 312 6.20 -4.80 6.25
C ALA A 312 4.97 -3.87 6.13
N PRO A 313 4.59 -3.17 7.20
CA PRO A 313 3.76 -1.97 7.10
C PRO A 313 4.42 -0.97 6.15
N THR A 314 3.69 -0.53 5.12
CA THR A 314 4.18 0.42 4.13
C THR A 314 3.24 1.62 4.05
N VAL A 315 3.82 2.83 4.05
CA VAL A 315 3.10 4.07 3.76
C VAL A 315 3.81 4.82 2.64
N ARG A 316 3.04 5.27 1.64
CA ARG A 316 3.49 6.27 0.65
C ARG A 316 3.01 7.65 1.07
N ILE A 317 3.85 8.66 0.85
CA ILE A 317 3.57 10.06 1.13
C ILE A 317 3.73 10.84 -0.17
N ASP A 318 2.70 11.57 -0.56
CA ASP A 318 2.78 12.57 -1.63
C ASP A 318 2.92 13.94 -0.95
N LEU A 319 4.14 14.51 -1.00
CA LEU A 319 4.63 15.58 -0.12
C LEU A 319 4.23 17.01 -0.55
N GLY A 320 3.35 17.13 -1.54
CA GLY A 320 3.02 18.40 -2.20
C GLY A 320 2.89 18.22 -3.72
N TYR A 321 2.34 19.24 -4.38
CA TYR A 321 2.15 19.25 -5.82
C TYR A 321 3.18 20.15 -6.51
N LEU A 322 4.03 19.59 -7.40
CA LEU A 322 5.01 20.40 -8.13
C LEU A 322 4.35 21.35 -9.15
N SER A 323 3.13 21.04 -9.59
CA SER A 323 2.29 21.95 -10.39
C SER A 323 1.83 23.18 -9.61
N ASN A 324 1.82 23.15 -8.28
CA ASN A 324 1.45 24.30 -7.46
C ASN A 324 2.68 25.15 -7.11
N PRO A 325 2.73 26.44 -7.47
CA PRO A 325 3.91 27.28 -7.21
C PRO A 325 4.26 27.46 -5.73
N LYS A 326 3.28 27.38 -4.81
CA LYS A 326 3.52 27.48 -3.36
C LYS A 326 4.22 26.22 -2.85
N ASP A 327 3.67 25.05 -3.13
CA ASP A 327 4.23 23.75 -2.72
C ASP A 327 5.61 23.53 -3.33
N ALA A 328 5.78 23.80 -4.64
CA ALA A 328 7.08 23.72 -5.30
C ALA A 328 8.13 24.63 -4.62
N LYS A 329 7.79 25.90 -4.35
CA LYS A 329 8.70 26.83 -3.64
C LYS A 329 9.03 26.37 -2.23
N ARG A 330 8.08 25.76 -1.51
CA ARG A 330 8.34 25.13 -0.20
C ARG A 330 9.31 23.96 -0.35
N LEU A 331 9.03 23.01 -1.23
CA LEU A 331 9.85 21.80 -1.45
C LEU A 331 11.28 22.10 -1.94
N ALA A 332 11.47 23.16 -2.74
CA ALA A 332 12.80 23.64 -3.13
C ALA A 332 13.66 24.05 -1.91
N THR A 333 13.02 24.57 -0.85
CA THR A 333 13.70 25.18 0.30
C THR A 333 14.30 24.11 1.24
N PRO A 334 15.61 24.07 1.50
CA PRO A 334 16.23 23.07 2.37
C PRO A 334 15.67 23.04 3.80
N THR A 335 15.40 24.20 4.39
CA THR A 335 14.84 24.30 5.76
C THR A 335 13.44 23.71 5.86
N PHE A 336 12.63 23.81 4.80
CA PHE A 336 11.31 23.16 4.76
C PHE A 336 11.42 21.64 4.68
N ARG A 337 12.41 21.13 3.93
CA ARG A 337 12.73 19.69 3.89
C ARG A 337 13.26 19.17 5.24
N ASP A 338 13.95 20.00 6.01
CA ASP A 338 14.28 19.68 7.42
C ASP A 338 13.04 19.64 8.33
N THR A 339 12.09 20.57 8.17
CA THR A 339 10.81 20.53 8.91
C THR A 339 9.98 19.28 8.57
N LEU A 340 9.93 18.88 7.30
CA LEU A 340 9.33 17.62 6.87
C LEU A 340 10.03 16.42 7.53
N ALA A 341 11.37 16.39 7.50
CA ALA A 341 12.13 15.31 8.13
C ALA A 341 11.86 15.21 9.64
N GLU A 342 11.82 16.34 10.37
CA GLU A 342 11.48 16.35 11.79
C GLU A 342 10.06 15.84 12.06
N ALA A 343 9.06 16.31 11.29
CA ALA A 343 7.68 15.82 11.40
C ALA A 343 7.58 14.30 11.24
N MET A 344 8.30 13.76 10.26
CA MET A 344 8.32 12.33 9.95
C MET A 344 9.06 11.51 11.02
N ILE A 345 10.19 12.00 11.56
CA ILE A 345 10.88 11.34 12.68
C ILE A 345 9.98 11.25 13.91
N VAL A 346 9.25 12.32 14.25
CA VAL A 346 8.30 12.30 15.37
C VAL A 346 7.14 11.32 15.12
N ALA A 347 6.63 11.24 13.88
CA ALA A 347 5.61 10.25 13.52
C ALA A 347 6.11 8.80 13.63
N ILE A 348 7.36 8.52 13.23
CA ILE A 348 8.00 7.21 13.39
C ILE A 348 8.16 6.88 14.87
N GLN A 349 8.66 7.80 15.69
CA GLN A 349 8.80 7.58 17.13
C GLN A 349 7.45 7.28 17.80
N ARG A 350 6.39 8.06 17.51
CA ARG A 350 5.02 7.81 17.99
C ARG A 350 4.42 6.46 17.57
N LEU A 351 4.89 5.86 16.48
CA LEU A 351 4.44 4.52 16.07
C LEU A 351 4.93 3.44 17.05
N TYR A 352 6.18 3.56 17.51
CA TYR A 352 6.87 2.57 18.35
C TYR A 352 6.78 2.86 19.86
N LEU A 353 6.46 4.09 20.27
CA LEU A 353 6.14 4.42 21.67
C LEU A 353 4.87 3.71 22.17
N SER A 354 4.88 3.36 23.46
CA SER A 354 3.71 2.90 24.23
C SER A 354 2.59 3.94 24.19
N GLN A 355 1.32 3.49 24.25
CA GLN A 355 0.17 4.41 24.31
C GLN A 355 0.17 5.30 25.56
N GLU A 356 0.88 4.90 26.62
CA GLU A 356 1.00 5.64 27.88
C GLU A 356 1.94 6.86 27.77
N ASP A 357 2.76 6.96 26.71
CA ASP A 357 3.77 8.01 26.51
C ASP A 357 3.41 9.02 25.38
N ASP A 358 2.22 8.93 24.76
CA ASP A 358 1.83 9.74 23.60
C ASP A 358 1.45 11.20 23.96
N ALA A 359 2.46 12.05 24.20
CA ALA A 359 2.26 13.47 24.42
C ALA A 359 1.60 14.16 23.20
N LYS A 360 0.78 15.20 23.41
CA LYS A 360 -0.07 15.83 22.37
C LYS A 360 0.69 16.20 21.08
N THR A 361 0.04 16.04 19.91
CA THR A 361 0.60 16.42 18.61
C THR A 361 1.06 17.88 18.61
N GLY A 362 2.20 18.15 17.98
CA GLY A 362 2.78 19.49 17.87
C GLY A 362 3.54 20.01 19.10
N THR A 363 3.50 19.32 20.26
CA THR A 363 4.26 19.75 21.46
C THR A 363 5.60 19.04 21.66
N LEU A 364 5.82 17.88 21.03
CA LEU A 364 7.07 17.13 21.14
C LEU A 364 8.15 17.66 20.19
N LYS A 365 9.29 18.07 20.77
CA LYS A 365 10.56 18.30 20.07
C LYS A 365 11.47 17.08 20.19
N ILE A 366 12.42 16.92 19.27
CA ILE A 366 13.42 15.84 19.30
C ILE A 366 14.23 15.84 20.62
N SER A 367 14.44 17.00 21.23
CA SER A 367 15.10 17.15 22.54
C SER A 367 14.37 16.44 23.68
N ASP A 368 13.04 16.44 23.64
CA ASP A 368 12.20 16.04 24.78
C ASP A 368 12.10 14.53 24.85
N LEU A 369 12.12 13.87 23.69
CA LEU A 369 12.11 12.41 23.55
C LEU A 369 13.41 11.75 24.00
N ARG A 370 14.56 12.46 24.00
CA ARG A 370 15.81 11.94 24.59
C ARG A 370 15.71 11.71 26.10
N ARG A 371 14.80 12.41 26.81
CA ARG A 371 14.54 12.15 28.24
C ARG A 371 13.65 10.93 28.50
N ALA A 372 12.90 10.46 27.50
CA ALA A 372 11.80 9.51 27.69
C ALA A 372 12.19 8.02 27.60
N GLY A 373 13.45 7.66 27.28
CA GLY A 373 13.87 6.26 27.32
C GLY A 373 15.06 5.81 26.46
N LEU A 374 15.67 6.70 25.67
CA LEU A 374 16.87 6.37 24.88
C LEU A 374 18.12 6.86 25.62
N ARG A 375 18.75 5.96 26.39
CA ARG A 375 20.02 6.24 27.09
C ARG A 375 21.21 6.15 26.12
N ASN A 376 21.98 7.25 26.10
CA ASN A 376 23.34 7.46 25.56
C ASN A 376 23.70 6.77 24.24
#